data_AF-A0AA42BQX3-F1
#
_entry.id   AF-A0AA42BQX3-F1
#
_cell.length_a   1.000
_cell.length_b   1.000
_cell.length_c   1.000
_cell.angle_alpha   90.00
_cell.angle_beta   90.00
_cell.angle_gamma   90.00
#
_symmetry.space_group_name_H-M   'P 1'
#
loop_
_entity.id
_entity.type
_entity.pdbx_description
1 polymer ?
#
loop_
_entity_poly.entity_id
_entity_poly.type
_entity_poly.pdbx_seq_one_letter_code
_entity_poly.pdbx_strand_id
1 'polypeptide(L)'
;MTSAGIVIGFTLIAIAGIFLIWKWSSRYEEVQRSARALYEEREQLLGEKALLREKEQQLQQLLYQQEAGILAVLPAVQALRSRKTDKLLRHTVQVLQAMFRSEACGIYQVEGTALKQLYGIHMPQLLLQEEAPSFYKRLLFQEEITIKAPHDERAAPILAGLVQGNGQRYAAVVKQMDIQCFTEHNLGLLSLLLHLLEQHFQGTIEAPSLYAKYEELLRSLLQSAAGQSRRFSLEGEREAVSLQILQNSYEQRVQDLQGRLSSLNAESYLDFCRVCHDYAESGIPKGMRLERLYEQLREAASTGHAYFPALSQFLDELMFVYLKTGKDELAQETAKRMVKQFPKQARSYVRLLEYYFHSGEFLQLPDIYRKLIHNVGSSRIPPSFLPFLQMLAKME
;
A
#
# COMPACT_ATOMS: atom_id res chain seq x y z
N MET A 1 53.80 44.85 -28.19
CA MET A 1 53.29 43.57 -27.67
C MET A 1 52.97 42.69 -28.86
N THR A 2 53.65 41.56 -28.99
CA THR A 2 53.66 40.72 -30.19
C THR A 2 52.35 39.94 -30.32
N SER A 3 51.84 39.84 -31.55
CA SER A 3 50.61 39.10 -31.91
C SER A 3 50.58 37.65 -31.39
N ALA A 4 51.75 37.04 -31.16
CA ALA A 4 51.90 35.73 -30.55
C ALA A 4 51.33 35.64 -29.11
N GLY A 5 51.41 36.71 -28.31
CA GLY A 5 50.89 36.72 -26.94
C GLY A 5 49.36 36.70 -26.87
N ILE A 6 48.69 37.26 -27.88
CA ILE A 6 47.23 37.29 -27.97
C ILE A 6 46.69 35.90 -28.30
N VAL A 7 47.34 35.18 -29.21
CA VAL A 7 46.92 33.82 -29.62
C VAL A 7 47.04 32.82 -28.46
N ILE A 8 48.11 32.90 -27.66
CA ILE A 8 48.31 32.03 -26.49
C ILE A 8 47.29 32.33 -25.38
N GLY A 9 46.91 33.60 -25.20
CA GLY A 9 45.84 33.98 -24.27
C GLY A 9 44.48 33.39 -24.66
N PHE A 10 44.12 33.45 -25.94
CA PHE A 10 42.84 32.91 -26.43
C PHE A 10 42.76 31.38 -26.32
N THR A 11 43.85 30.66 -26.58
CA THR A 11 43.86 29.19 -26.45
C THR A 11 43.73 28.75 -24.99
N LEU A 12 44.38 29.44 -24.04
CA LEU A 12 44.23 29.14 -22.61
C LEU A 12 42.80 29.42 -22.11
N ILE A 13 42.17 30.50 -22.57
CA ILE A 13 40.77 30.81 -22.24
C ILE A 13 39.82 29.76 -22.81
N ALA A 14 40.05 29.30 -24.04
CA ALA A 14 39.23 28.26 -24.67
C ALA A 14 39.35 26.91 -23.93
N ILE A 15 40.58 26.52 -23.54
CA ILE A 15 40.82 25.28 -22.78
C ILE A 15 40.16 25.37 -21.39
N ALA A 16 40.28 26.50 -20.69
CA ALA A 16 39.62 26.73 -19.41
C ALA A 16 38.08 26.68 -19.53
N GLY A 17 37.52 27.23 -20.62
CA GLY A 17 36.09 27.19 -20.92
C GLY A 17 35.58 25.75 -21.13
N ILE A 18 36.29 24.94 -21.91
CA ILE A 18 35.94 23.53 -22.14
C ILE A 18 35.99 22.72 -20.83
N PHE A 19 37.01 22.95 -20.00
CA PHE A 19 37.16 22.25 -18.71
C PHE A 19 36.04 22.63 -17.72
N LEU A 20 35.62 23.90 -17.69
CA LEU A 20 34.48 24.36 -16.89
C LEU A 20 33.16 23.74 -17.35
N ILE A 21 32.92 23.68 -18.66
CA ILE A 21 31.72 23.05 -19.24
C ILE A 21 31.68 21.55 -18.91
N TRP A 22 32.81 20.85 -19.05
CA TRP A 22 32.89 19.42 -18.77
C TRP A 22 32.70 19.10 -17.27
N LYS A 23 33.30 19.91 -16.38
CA LYS A 23 33.11 19.77 -14.93
C LYS A 23 31.66 20.04 -14.50
N TRP A 24 31.01 21.04 -15.10
CA TRP A 24 29.59 21.33 -14.86
C TRP A 24 28.67 20.23 -15.38
N SER A 25 28.94 19.72 -16.59
CA SER A 25 28.23 18.57 -17.17
C SER A 25 28.29 17.35 -16.27
N SER A 26 29.47 17.00 -15.76
CA SER A 26 29.67 15.84 -14.88
C SER A 26 28.91 15.97 -13.56
N ARG A 27 28.96 17.14 -12.90
CA ARG A 27 28.16 17.41 -11.70
C ARG A 27 26.66 17.37 -11.97
N TYR A 28 26.21 17.82 -13.15
CA TYR A 28 24.79 17.77 -13.53
C TYR A 28 24.30 16.33 -13.75
N GLU A 29 25.11 15.50 -14.39
CA GLU A 29 24.82 14.07 -14.55
C GLU A 29 24.76 13.35 -13.21
N GLU A 30 25.68 13.68 -12.29
CA GLU A 30 25.70 13.07 -10.96
C GLU A 30 24.45 13.42 -10.15
N VAL A 31 24.04 14.69 -10.16
CA VAL A 31 22.79 15.15 -9.53
C VAL A 31 21.56 14.54 -10.20
N GLN A 32 21.56 14.38 -11.53
CA GLN A 32 20.46 13.68 -12.21
C GLN A 32 20.41 12.19 -11.86
N ARG A 33 21.56 11.52 -11.73
CA ARG A 33 21.62 10.11 -11.31
C ARG A 33 21.14 9.95 -9.88
N SER A 34 21.55 10.81 -8.95
CA SER A 34 21.08 10.75 -7.56
C SER A 34 19.60 11.05 -7.44
N ALA A 35 19.10 12.06 -8.18
CA ALA A 35 17.67 12.36 -8.22
C ALA A 35 16.88 11.17 -8.77
N ARG A 36 17.30 10.57 -9.90
CA ARG A 36 16.64 9.37 -10.45
C ARG A 36 16.63 8.20 -9.48
N ALA A 37 17.77 7.92 -8.83
CA ALA A 37 17.86 6.86 -7.84
C ALA A 37 16.89 7.09 -6.66
N LEU A 38 16.79 8.33 -6.16
CA LEU A 38 15.85 8.68 -5.08
C LEU A 38 14.38 8.60 -5.54
N TYR A 39 14.09 8.97 -6.78
CA TYR A 39 12.75 8.82 -7.37
C TYR A 39 12.37 7.33 -7.51
N GLU A 40 13.28 6.50 -8.00
CA GLU A 40 13.08 5.04 -8.12
C GLU A 40 12.89 4.39 -6.75
N GLU A 41 13.72 4.75 -5.76
CA GLU A 41 13.60 4.27 -4.38
C GLU A 41 12.26 4.69 -3.75
N ARG A 42 11.83 5.94 -3.99
CA ARG A 42 10.53 6.43 -3.53
C ARG A 42 9.37 5.67 -4.17
N GLU A 43 9.42 5.41 -5.47
CA GLU A 43 8.38 4.62 -6.14
C GLU A 43 8.33 3.19 -5.61
N GLN A 44 9.49 2.56 -5.36
CA GLN A 44 9.57 1.24 -4.74
C GLN A 44 8.91 1.23 -3.36
N LEU A 45 9.26 2.19 -2.49
CA LEU A 45 8.67 2.30 -1.15
C LEU A 45 7.17 2.58 -1.18
N LEU A 46 6.70 3.39 -2.14
CA LEU A 46 5.26 3.63 -2.31
C LEU A 46 4.52 2.37 -2.80
N GLY A 47 5.13 1.61 -3.71
CA GLY A 47 4.63 0.32 -4.17
C GLY A 47 4.55 -0.71 -3.04
N GLU A 48 5.62 -0.83 -2.24
CA GLU A 48 5.67 -1.71 -1.06
C GLU A 48 4.62 -1.32 -0.02
N LYS A 49 4.44 -0.01 0.25
CA LYS A 49 3.41 0.47 1.16
C LYS A 49 1.99 0.18 0.67
N ALA A 50 1.74 0.31 -0.63
CA ALA A 50 0.45 -0.03 -1.21
C ALA A 50 0.16 -1.54 -1.05
N LEU A 51 1.17 -2.38 -1.33
CA LEU A 51 1.09 -3.82 -1.17
C LEU A 51 0.90 -4.26 0.30
N LEU A 52 1.56 -3.58 1.24
CA LEU A 52 1.35 -3.80 2.67
C LEU A 52 -0.06 -3.44 3.13
N ARG A 53 -0.60 -2.31 2.66
CA ARG A 53 -1.99 -1.91 2.97
C ARG A 53 -3.01 -2.90 2.41
N GLU A 54 -2.80 -3.38 1.20
CA GLU A 54 -3.66 -4.38 0.59
C GLU A 54 -3.63 -5.68 1.40
N LYS A 55 -2.44 -6.14 1.81
CA LYS A 55 -2.28 -7.33 2.66
C LYS A 55 -2.89 -7.13 4.05
N GLU A 56 -2.75 -5.96 4.65
CA GLU A 56 -3.37 -5.63 5.94
C GLU A 56 -4.90 -5.69 5.85
N GLN A 57 -5.49 -5.14 4.78
CA GLN A 57 -6.92 -5.22 4.53
C GLN A 57 -7.39 -6.67 4.33
N GLN A 58 -6.63 -7.48 3.57
CA GLN A 58 -6.92 -8.91 3.39
C GLN A 58 -6.88 -9.66 4.73
N LEU A 59 -5.89 -9.38 5.59
CA LEU A 59 -5.79 -9.98 6.91
C LEU A 59 -6.94 -9.56 7.83
N GLN A 60 -7.29 -8.27 7.86
CA GLN A 60 -8.45 -7.80 8.62
C GLN A 60 -9.73 -8.50 8.17
N GLN A 61 -9.95 -8.62 6.86
CA GLN A 61 -11.10 -9.36 6.32
C GLN A 61 -11.09 -10.82 6.74
N LEU A 62 -9.93 -11.50 6.70
CA LEU A 62 -9.80 -12.88 7.16
C LEU A 62 -10.10 -13.01 8.66
N LEU A 63 -9.61 -12.08 9.50
CA LEU A 63 -9.89 -12.07 10.93
C LEU A 63 -11.38 -11.89 11.20
N TYR A 64 -12.03 -10.92 10.55
CA TYR A 64 -13.48 -10.72 10.69
C TYR A 64 -14.28 -11.95 10.24
N GLN A 65 -13.84 -12.63 9.17
CA GLN A 65 -14.47 -13.87 8.72
C GLN A 65 -14.32 -15.00 9.75
N GLN A 66 -13.13 -15.13 10.35
CA GLN A 66 -12.87 -16.13 11.40
C GLN A 66 -13.67 -15.85 12.67
N GLU A 67 -13.72 -14.59 13.13
CA GLU A 67 -14.53 -14.18 14.27
C GLU A 67 -16.03 -14.47 14.03
N ALA A 68 -16.53 -14.13 12.85
CA ALA A 68 -17.92 -14.40 12.48
C ALA A 68 -18.23 -15.91 12.47
N GLY A 69 -17.31 -16.73 11.95
CA GLY A 69 -17.44 -18.20 11.96
C GLY A 69 -17.49 -18.78 13.37
N ILE A 70 -16.63 -18.28 14.27
CA ILE A 70 -16.59 -18.71 15.67
C ILE A 70 -17.86 -18.30 16.42
N LEU A 71 -18.33 -17.06 16.22
CA LEU A 71 -19.57 -16.55 16.82
C LEU A 71 -20.80 -17.33 16.32
N ALA A 72 -20.77 -17.84 15.09
CA ALA A 72 -21.85 -18.65 14.55
C ALA A 72 -21.99 -20.00 15.27
N VAL A 73 -20.90 -20.59 15.77
CA VAL A 73 -20.92 -21.91 16.45
C VAL A 73 -21.43 -21.82 17.90
N LEU A 74 -21.32 -20.65 18.53
CA LEU A 74 -21.67 -20.42 19.95
C LEU A 74 -23.11 -20.87 20.33
N PRO A 75 -24.17 -20.56 19.56
CA PRO A 75 -25.53 -21.04 19.84
C PRO A 75 -25.65 -22.57 19.83
N ALA A 76 -24.93 -23.28 18.97
CA ALA A 76 -24.94 -24.75 18.93
C ALA A 76 -24.30 -25.32 20.21
N VAL A 77 -23.20 -24.73 20.67
CA VAL A 77 -22.55 -25.09 21.94
C VAL A 77 -23.47 -24.82 23.14
N GLN A 78 -24.19 -23.70 23.15
CA GLN A 78 -25.19 -23.40 24.18
C GLN A 78 -26.36 -24.40 24.16
N ALA A 79 -26.78 -24.84 22.97
CA ALA A 79 -27.87 -25.80 22.82
C ALA A 79 -27.50 -27.18 23.39
N LEU A 80 -26.26 -27.63 23.24
CA LEU A 80 -25.74 -28.86 23.87
C LEU A 80 -25.95 -28.87 25.38
N ARG A 81 -25.68 -27.75 26.05
CA ARG A 81 -25.87 -27.61 27.51
C ARG A 81 -27.32 -27.85 27.93
N SER A 82 -28.26 -27.44 27.09
CA SER A 82 -29.69 -27.58 27.39
C SER A 82 -30.22 -29.01 27.20
N ARG A 83 -29.41 -29.95 26.65
CA ARG A 83 -29.78 -31.33 26.29
C ARG A 83 -31.03 -31.45 25.40
N LYS A 84 -31.43 -30.37 24.73
CA LYS A 84 -32.58 -30.36 23.81
C LYS A 84 -32.11 -30.66 22.39
N THR A 85 -32.26 -31.91 21.97
CA THR A 85 -31.83 -32.40 20.64
C THR A 85 -32.38 -31.55 19.50
N ASP A 86 -33.65 -31.18 19.53
CA ASP A 86 -34.27 -30.36 18.47
C ASP A 86 -33.63 -28.97 18.34
N LYS A 87 -33.23 -28.37 19.47
CA LYS A 87 -32.54 -27.07 19.46
C LYS A 87 -31.15 -27.20 18.89
N LEU A 88 -30.42 -28.24 19.27
CA LEU A 88 -29.09 -28.52 18.75
C LEU A 88 -29.12 -28.70 17.24
N LEU A 89 -29.97 -29.60 16.74
CA LEU A 89 -30.10 -29.87 15.31
C LEU A 89 -30.45 -28.61 14.51
N ARG A 90 -31.38 -27.79 15.04
CA ARG A 90 -31.74 -26.52 14.44
C ARG A 90 -30.56 -25.56 14.36
N HIS A 91 -29.86 -25.35 15.47
CA HIS A 91 -28.73 -24.44 15.51
C HIS A 91 -27.60 -24.95 14.62
N THR A 92 -27.26 -26.23 14.65
CA THR A 92 -26.22 -26.79 13.78
C THR A 92 -26.54 -26.56 12.30
N VAL A 93 -27.78 -26.78 11.85
CA VAL A 93 -28.16 -26.48 10.46
C VAL A 93 -28.08 -24.98 10.14
N GLN A 94 -28.46 -24.10 11.08
CA GLN A 94 -28.26 -22.65 10.91
C GLN A 94 -26.78 -22.26 10.80
N VAL A 95 -25.91 -22.90 11.58
CA VAL A 95 -24.46 -22.67 11.51
C VAL A 95 -23.91 -23.15 10.17
N LEU A 96 -24.31 -24.35 9.71
CA LEU A 96 -23.92 -24.86 8.39
C LEU A 96 -24.38 -23.94 7.26
N GLN A 97 -25.62 -23.45 7.34
CA GLN A 97 -26.17 -22.48 6.39
C GLN A 97 -25.33 -21.19 6.37
N ALA A 98 -25.01 -20.64 7.53
CA ALA A 98 -24.23 -19.40 7.64
C ALA A 98 -22.78 -19.58 7.18
N MET A 99 -22.11 -20.65 7.60
CA MET A 99 -20.71 -20.94 7.26
C MET A 99 -20.50 -21.19 5.77
N PHE A 100 -21.37 -21.98 5.15
CA PHE A 100 -21.22 -22.39 3.76
C PHE A 100 -22.08 -21.57 2.79
N ARG A 101 -22.79 -20.55 3.29
CA ARG A 101 -23.79 -19.76 2.53
C ARG A 101 -24.70 -20.66 1.71
N SER A 102 -25.12 -21.76 2.33
CA SER A 102 -25.83 -22.84 1.67
C SER A 102 -27.34 -22.60 1.69
N GLU A 103 -28.00 -22.65 0.54
CA GLU A 103 -29.47 -22.63 0.49
C GLU A 103 -30.08 -23.95 0.96
N ALA A 104 -29.35 -25.07 0.81
CA ALA A 104 -29.85 -26.42 1.04
C ALA A 104 -28.87 -27.24 1.91
N CYS A 105 -29.19 -27.36 3.20
CA CYS A 105 -28.43 -28.12 4.17
C CYS A 105 -29.33 -28.85 5.17
N GLY A 106 -28.85 -29.97 5.73
CA GLY A 106 -29.63 -30.76 6.68
C GLY A 106 -28.83 -31.84 7.38
N ILE A 107 -29.40 -32.37 8.46
CA ILE A 107 -28.89 -33.49 9.24
C ILE A 107 -29.85 -34.66 9.03
N TYR A 108 -29.27 -35.81 8.69
CA TYR A 108 -29.96 -37.03 8.35
C TYR A 108 -29.53 -38.17 9.27
N GLN A 109 -30.45 -39.09 9.52
CA GLN A 109 -30.16 -40.40 10.11
C GLN A 109 -29.97 -41.42 8.99
N VAL A 110 -28.91 -42.24 9.09
CA VAL A 110 -28.62 -43.30 8.12
C VAL A 110 -29.42 -44.54 8.49
N GLU A 111 -30.35 -44.94 7.63
CA GLU A 111 -31.22 -46.11 7.76
C GLU A 111 -31.01 -47.04 6.55
N GLY A 112 -30.12 -48.02 6.68
CA GLY A 112 -29.81 -48.95 5.59
C GLY A 112 -29.23 -48.25 4.36
N THR A 113 -29.96 -48.28 3.24
CA THR A 113 -29.60 -47.63 1.96
C THR A 113 -30.18 -46.22 1.82
N ALA A 114 -30.87 -45.70 2.83
CA ALA A 114 -31.49 -44.39 2.81
C ALA A 114 -30.98 -43.48 3.93
N LEU A 115 -31.06 -42.18 3.71
CA LEU A 115 -30.81 -41.14 4.69
C LEU A 115 -32.12 -40.41 4.94
N LYS A 116 -32.63 -40.50 6.18
CA LYS A 116 -33.89 -39.89 6.60
C LYS A 116 -33.65 -38.57 7.31
N GLN A 117 -34.31 -37.50 6.88
CA GLN A 117 -34.09 -36.16 7.39
C GLN A 117 -34.57 -36.04 8.84
N LEU A 118 -33.68 -35.59 9.73
CA LEU A 118 -34.04 -35.19 11.09
C LEU A 118 -34.38 -33.70 11.14
N TYR A 119 -33.54 -32.90 10.50
CA TYR A 119 -33.74 -31.45 10.39
C TYR A 119 -33.05 -30.93 9.13
N GLY A 120 -33.63 -29.96 8.43
CA GLY A 120 -32.96 -29.32 7.31
C GLY A 120 -33.76 -28.18 6.71
N ILE A 121 -33.09 -27.40 5.87
CA ILE A 121 -33.61 -26.23 5.17
C ILE A 121 -33.49 -26.54 3.67
N HIS A 122 -34.58 -26.41 2.93
CA HIS A 122 -34.68 -26.70 1.48
C HIS A 122 -34.06 -28.04 1.05
N MET A 123 -34.15 -29.04 1.92
CA MET A 123 -33.62 -30.38 1.73
C MET A 123 -34.76 -31.41 1.70
N PRO A 124 -34.68 -32.46 0.87
CA PRO A 124 -35.73 -33.49 0.78
C PRO A 124 -35.80 -34.32 2.08
N GLN A 125 -36.98 -34.90 2.36
CA GLN A 125 -37.17 -35.72 3.56
C GLN A 125 -36.38 -37.03 3.54
N LEU A 126 -36.08 -37.55 2.35
CA LEU A 126 -35.36 -38.80 2.14
C LEU A 126 -34.32 -38.59 1.05
N LEU A 127 -33.10 -39.05 1.28
CA LEU A 127 -32.03 -39.14 0.30
C LEU A 127 -31.69 -40.62 0.08
N LEU A 128 -31.78 -41.08 -1.17
CA LEU A 128 -31.49 -42.47 -1.52
C LEU A 128 -30.02 -42.58 -1.93
N GLN A 129 -29.30 -43.57 -1.39
CA GLN A 129 -27.88 -43.77 -1.75
C GLN A 129 -27.69 -44.08 -3.25
N GLU A 130 -28.72 -44.60 -3.92
CA GLU A 130 -28.75 -44.89 -5.35
C GLU A 130 -28.64 -43.65 -6.24
N GLU A 131 -28.99 -42.46 -5.73
CA GLU A 131 -28.88 -41.21 -6.50
C GLU A 131 -27.43 -40.73 -6.66
N ALA A 132 -26.57 -41.09 -5.70
CA ALA A 132 -25.14 -40.73 -5.68
C ALA A 132 -24.29 -41.82 -5.02
N PRO A 133 -24.23 -43.04 -5.59
CA PRO A 133 -23.64 -44.21 -4.95
C PRO A 133 -22.15 -44.03 -4.68
N SER A 134 -21.40 -43.38 -5.60
CA SER A 134 -19.97 -43.15 -5.42
C SER A 134 -19.69 -42.25 -4.22
N PHE A 135 -20.46 -41.16 -4.09
CA PHE A 135 -20.32 -40.23 -2.97
C PHE A 135 -20.68 -40.87 -1.63
N TYR A 136 -21.86 -41.49 -1.54
CA TYR A 136 -22.33 -42.06 -0.27
C TYR A 136 -21.51 -43.26 0.18
N LYS A 137 -20.98 -44.06 -0.75
CA LYS A 137 -20.05 -45.13 -0.41
C LYS A 137 -18.78 -44.59 0.26
N ARG A 138 -18.23 -43.46 -0.21
CA ARG A 138 -17.07 -42.81 0.43
C ARG A 138 -17.44 -42.28 1.81
N LEU A 139 -18.56 -41.56 1.92
CA LEU A 139 -19.05 -41.02 3.19
C LEU A 139 -19.22 -42.09 4.27
N LEU A 140 -19.80 -43.24 3.91
CA LEU A 140 -20.09 -44.31 4.85
C LEU A 140 -18.86 -45.17 5.22
N PHE A 141 -17.76 -45.06 4.47
CA PHE A 141 -16.58 -45.90 4.64
C PHE A 141 -15.37 -45.14 5.22
N GLN A 142 -15.25 -43.85 4.94
CA GLN A 142 -14.09 -43.06 5.36
C GLN A 142 -14.24 -42.44 6.76
N GLU A 143 -15.44 -42.47 7.37
CA GLU A 143 -15.76 -41.88 8.69
C GLU A 143 -15.35 -40.40 8.86
N GLU A 144 -15.05 -39.72 7.77
CA GLU A 144 -14.58 -38.33 7.72
C GLU A 144 -15.48 -37.45 6.85
N ILE A 145 -15.16 -36.16 6.79
CA ILE A 145 -15.81 -35.20 5.90
C ILE A 145 -15.52 -35.60 4.45
N THR A 146 -16.57 -35.96 3.71
CA THR A 146 -16.50 -36.31 2.29
C THR A 146 -16.85 -35.12 1.43
N ILE A 147 -15.94 -34.79 0.51
CA ILE A 147 -16.09 -33.71 -0.47
C ILE A 147 -16.40 -34.33 -1.84
N LYS A 148 -17.31 -33.69 -2.58
CA LYS A 148 -17.68 -34.09 -3.93
C LYS A 148 -16.47 -34.12 -4.85
N ALA A 149 -16.20 -35.28 -5.43
CA ALA A 149 -15.14 -35.49 -6.40
C ALA A 149 -15.65 -35.26 -7.83
N PRO A 150 -14.75 -34.99 -8.80
CA PRO A 150 -15.15 -34.79 -10.20
C PRO A 150 -15.87 -35.98 -10.84
N HIS A 151 -15.68 -37.19 -10.31
CA HIS A 151 -16.28 -38.43 -10.80
C HIS A 151 -17.59 -38.79 -10.09
N ASP A 152 -18.02 -38.03 -9.07
CA ASP A 152 -19.29 -38.27 -8.40
C ASP A 152 -20.48 -37.85 -9.26
N GLU A 153 -21.64 -38.41 -8.93
CA GLU A 153 -22.88 -38.18 -9.65
C GLU A 153 -23.34 -36.71 -9.52
N ARG A 154 -24.08 -36.22 -10.53
CA ARG A 154 -24.58 -34.84 -10.53
C ARG A 154 -25.44 -34.53 -9.31
N ALA A 155 -26.25 -35.49 -8.88
CA ALA A 155 -27.12 -35.38 -7.71
C ALA A 155 -26.37 -35.38 -6.37
N ALA A 156 -25.08 -35.75 -6.36
CA ALA A 156 -24.29 -35.81 -5.13
C ALA A 156 -24.20 -34.43 -4.46
N PRO A 157 -24.36 -34.37 -3.12
CA PRO A 157 -24.14 -33.14 -2.36
C PRO A 157 -22.67 -32.73 -2.46
N ILE A 158 -22.37 -31.46 -2.19
CA ILE A 158 -21.00 -30.95 -2.30
C ILE A 158 -20.16 -31.40 -1.10
N LEU A 159 -20.76 -31.42 0.09
CA LEU A 159 -20.09 -31.76 1.33
C LEU A 159 -21.00 -32.58 2.22
N ALA A 160 -20.45 -33.63 2.83
CA ALA A 160 -21.15 -34.36 3.89
C ALA A 160 -20.17 -34.83 4.96
N GLY A 161 -20.61 -34.85 6.21
CA GLY A 161 -19.84 -35.38 7.33
C GLY A 161 -20.64 -36.41 8.11
N LEU A 162 -20.02 -37.54 8.41
CA LEU A 162 -20.63 -38.63 9.17
C LEU A 162 -20.42 -38.42 10.68
N VAL A 163 -21.40 -38.82 11.47
CA VAL A 163 -21.40 -38.75 12.94
C VAL A 163 -21.94 -40.07 13.48
N GLN A 164 -21.32 -40.64 14.51
CA GLN A 164 -21.79 -41.88 15.15
C GLN A 164 -22.25 -41.61 16.59
N GLY A 165 -23.43 -42.13 16.97
CA GLY A 165 -23.86 -42.07 18.35
C GLY A 165 -24.93 -43.10 18.71
N ASN A 166 -24.78 -43.73 19.88
CA ASN A 166 -25.65 -44.78 20.41
C ASN A 166 -25.95 -45.92 19.41
N GLY A 167 -24.94 -46.31 18.61
CA GLY A 167 -25.09 -47.36 17.59
C GLY A 167 -25.85 -46.92 16.32
N GLN A 168 -26.25 -45.65 16.23
CA GLN A 168 -26.84 -45.05 15.05
C GLN A 168 -25.83 -44.14 14.34
N ARG A 169 -25.98 -44.03 13.02
CA ARG A 169 -25.16 -43.16 12.17
C ARG A 169 -26.00 -41.99 11.70
N TYR A 170 -25.42 -40.80 11.73
CA TYR A 170 -26.02 -39.56 11.27
C TYR A 170 -25.09 -38.90 10.26
N ALA A 171 -25.65 -38.11 9.34
CA ALA A 171 -24.89 -37.38 8.34
C ALA A 171 -25.35 -35.93 8.27
N ALA A 172 -24.44 -34.98 8.42
CA ALA A 172 -24.68 -33.60 8.03
C ALA A 172 -24.38 -33.44 6.54
N VAL A 173 -25.32 -32.91 5.77
CA VAL A 173 -25.25 -32.83 4.30
C VAL A 173 -25.46 -31.39 3.85
N VAL A 174 -24.57 -30.90 2.99
CA VAL A 174 -24.63 -29.59 2.35
C VAL A 174 -24.72 -29.81 0.84
N LYS A 175 -25.89 -29.56 0.26
CA LYS A 175 -26.17 -29.87 -1.15
C LYS A 175 -25.64 -28.80 -2.10
N GLN A 176 -25.66 -27.54 -1.68
CA GLN A 176 -25.18 -26.40 -2.45
C GLN A 176 -24.36 -25.49 -1.55
N MET A 177 -23.25 -24.95 -2.03
CA MET A 177 -22.44 -23.96 -1.33
C MET A 177 -21.71 -23.09 -2.34
N ASP A 178 -21.37 -21.88 -1.92
CA ASP A 178 -20.45 -21.03 -2.65
C ASP A 178 -19.03 -21.59 -2.53
N ILE A 179 -18.31 -21.67 -3.66
CA ILE A 179 -16.91 -22.14 -3.72
C ILE A 179 -16.01 -21.29 -2.80
N GLN A 180 -16.32 -20.00 -2.65
CA GLN A 180 -15.56 -19.10 -1.78
C GLN A 180 -15.64 -19.49 -0.29
N CYS A 181 -16.68 -20.23 0.11
CA CYS A 181 -16.85 -20.71 1.48
C CYS A 181 -16.12 -22.03 1.76
N PHE A 182 -15.48 -22.63 0.75
CA PHE A 182 -14.72 -23.86 0.89
C PHE A 182 -13.29 -23.57 1.37
N THR A 183 -13.16 -23.22 2.65
CA THR A 183 -11.86 -22.90 3.29
C THR A 183 -11.49 -23.94 4.34
N GLU A 184 -10.19 -24.13 4.60
CA GLU A 184 -9.70 -25.00 5.68
C GLU A 184 -10.32 -24.63 7.04
N HIS A 185 -10.53 -23.33 7.27
CA HIS A 185 -11.19 -22.83 8.47
C HIS A 185 -12.63 -23.35 8.60
N ASN A 186 -13.43 -23.25 7.54
CA ASN A 186 -14.81 -23.73 7.55
C ASN A 186 -14.89 -25.27 7.65
N LEU A 187 -13.93 -25.99 7.07
CA LEU A 187 -13.82 -27.44 7.26
C LEU A 187 -13.47 -27.81 8.72
N GLY A 188 -12.57 -27.05 9.35
CA GLY A 188 -12.24 -27.21 10.77
C GLY A 188 -13.45 -26.95 11.68
N LEU A 189 -14.21 -25.90 11.41
CA LEU A 189 -15.46 -25.59 12.14
C LEU A 189 -16.53 -26.67 11.90
N LEU A 190 -16.65 -27.21 10.68
CA LEU A 190 -17.53 -28.35 10.41
C LEU A 190 -17.12 -29.57 11.20
N SER A 191 -15.83 -29.93 11.21
CA SER A 191 -15.30 -31.03 12.00
C SER A 191 -15.64 -30.87 13.49
N LEU A 192 -15.53 -29.64 14.01
CA LEU A 192 -15.93 -29.33 15.38
C LEU A 192 -17.43 -29.57 15.58
N LEU A 193 -18.30 -29.05 14.72
CA LEU A 193 -19.75 -29.25 14.80
C LEU A 193 -20.14 -30.73 14.74
N LEU A 194 -19.50 -31.52 13.88
CA LEU A 194 -19.72 -32.96 13.78
C LEU A 194 -19.33 -33.67 15.08
N HIS A 195 -18.18 -33.32 15.65
CA HIS A 195 -17.76 -33.87 16.94
C HIS A 195 -18.70 -33.47 18.09
N LEU A 196 -19.21 -32.24 18.09
CA LEU A 196 -20.21 -31.79 19.04
C LEU A 196 -21.52 -32.59 18.95
N LEU A 197 -21.99 -32.86 17.72
CA LEU A 197 -23.14 -33.73 17.48
C LEU A 197 -22.85 -35.17 17.96
N GLU A 198 -21.66 -35.68 17.68
CA GLU A 198 -21.21 -37.02 18.08
C GLU A 198 -21.34 -37.23 19.59
N GLN A 199 -20.74 -36.31 20.37
CA GLN A 199 -20.80 -36.37 21.82
C GLN A 199 -22.22 -36.23 22.38
N HIS A 200 -23.05 -35.39 21.75
CA HIS A 200 -24.47 -35.29 22.12
C HIS A 200 -25.19 -36.61 21.91
N PHE A 201 -24.99 -37.25 20.76
CA PHE A 201 -25.65 -38.52 20.45
C PHE A 201 -25.10 -39.69 21.26
N GLN A 202 -23.85 -39.67 21.71
CA GLN A 202 -23.27 -40.69 22.59
C GLN A 202 -23.69 -40.51 24.06
N GLY A 203 -24.25 -39.36 24.44
CA GLY A 203 -24.63 -39.05 25.82
C GLY A 203 -23.44 -38.77 26.76
N THR A 204 -22.22 -38.76 26.23
CA THR A 204 -20.92 -38.55 26.92
C THR A 204 -20.56 -37.06 27.05
N ILE A 205 -21.54 -36.21 27.35
CA ILE A 205 -21.29 -34.76 27.49
C ILE A 205 -20.55 -34.48 28.81
N GLU A 206 -19.22 -34.59 28.79
CA GLU A 206 -18.37 -33.95 29.78
C GLU A 206 -18.13 -32.49 29.36
N ALA A 207 -19.04 -31.61 29.77
CA ALA A 207 -18.99 -30.17 29.48
C ALA A 207 -17.62 -29.48 29.69
N PRO A 208 -16.76 -29.89 30.64
CA PRO A 208 -15.41 -29.32 30.79
C PRO A 208 -14.45 -29.67 29.65
N SER A 209 -14.52 -30.89 29.10
CA SER A 209 -13.60 -31.37 28.06
C SER A 209 -13.82 -30.68 26.70
N LEU A 210 -15.09 -30.37 26.40
CA LEU A 210 -15.50 -29.62 25.21
C LEU A 210 -15.01 -28.17 25.23
N TYR A 211 -15.06 -27.54 26.40
CA TYR A 211 -14.57 -26.17 26.56
C TYR A 211 -13.05 -26.12 26.44
N ALA A 212 -12.34 -27.12 26.95
CA ALA A 212 -10.89 -27.22 26.80
C ALA A 212 -10.47 -27.35 25.33
N LYS A 213 -11.11 -28.25 24.56
CA LYS A 213 -10.87 -28.39 23.11
C LYS A 213 -11.26 -27.14 22.32
N TYR A 214 -12.37 -26.51 22.69
CA TYR A 214 -12.81 -25.26 22.06
C TYR A 214 -11.85 -24.11 22.35
N GLU A 215 -11.38 -23.96 23.59
CA GLU A 215 -10.35 -22.99 23.96
C GLU A 215 -9.02 -23.28 23.27
N GLU A 216 -8.63 -24.55 23.12
CA GLU A 216 -7.40 -24.94 22.44
C GLU A 216 -7.44 -24.60 20.94
N LEU A 217 -8.56 -24.85 20.28
CA LEU A 217 -8.80 -24.42 18.89
C LEU A 217 -8.87 -22.90 18.74
N LEU A 218 -9.53 -22.20 19.66
CA LEU A 218 -9.51 -20.74 19.70
C LEU A 218 -8.08 -20.22 19.88
N ARG A 219 -7.30 -20.82 20.77
CA ARG A 219 -5.89 -20.45 20.98
C ARG A 219 -5.04 -20.75 19.76
N SER A 220 -5.23 -21.87 19.07
CA SER A 220 -4.43 -22.20 17.88
C SER A 220 -4.78 -21.28 16.70
N LEU A 221 -6.06 -20.95 16.52
CA LEU A 221 -6.52 -19.98 15.52
C LEU A 221 -6.03 -18.56 15.83
N LEU A 222 -6.12 -18.13 17.09
CA LEU A 222 -5.59 -16.84 17.54
C LEU A 222 -4.06 -16.79 17.44
N GLN A 223 -3.35 -17.91 17.66
CA GLN A 223 -1.89 -17.98 17.52
C GLN A 223 -1.45 -17.99 16.05
N SER A 224 -2.20 -18.61 15.14
CA SER A 224 -1.88 -18.56 13.70
C SER A 224 -2.12 -17.14 13.14
N ALA A 225 -3.21 -16.50 13.56
CA ALA A 225 -3.52 -15.10 13.30
C ALA A 225 -2.46 -14.14 13.88
N ALA A 226 -2.09 -14.33 15.15
CA ALA A 226 -1.08 -13.50 15.83
C ALA A 226 0.34 -13.76 15.29
N GLY A 227 0.64 -14.98 14.83
CA GLY A 227 1.91 -15.35 14.21
C GLY A 227 2.11 -14.66 12.85
N GLN A 228 1.04 -14.52 12.06
CA GLN A 228 1.06 -13.71 10.84
C GLN A 228 1.18 -12.22 11.16
N SER A 229 0.36 -11.70 12.10
CA SER A 229 0.41 -10.29 12.55
C SER A 229 1.78 -9.87 13.10
N ARG A 230 2.47 -10.73 13.86
CA ARG A 230 3.83 -10.46 14.37
C ARG A 230 4.89 -10.38 13.27
N ARG A 231 4.78 -11.15 12.19
CA ARG A 231 5.72 -11.05 11.06
C ARG A 231 5.56 -9.72 10.32
N PHE A 232 4.33 -9.22 10.18
CA PHE A 232 4.06 -7.90 9.58
C PHE A 232 4.41 -6.72 10.51
N SER A 233 4.22 -6.86 11.82
CA SER A 233 4.68 -5.87 12.82
C SER A 233 6.20 -5.66 12.77
N LEU A 234 6.98 -6.74 12.57
CA LEU A 234 8.43 -6.66 12.44
C LEU A 234 8.88 -5.97 11.14
N GLU A 235 8.11 -6.06 10.06
CA GLU A 235 8.39 -5.35 8.80
C GLU A 235 8.04 -3.85 8.93
N GLY A 236 6.90 -3.52 9.55
CA GLY A 236 6.52 -2.13 9.85
C GLY A 236 7.47 -1.44 10.85
N GLU A 237 7.98 -2.18 11.84
CA GLU A 237 9.02 -1.69 12.76
C GLU A 237 10.34 -1.46 12.04
N ARG A 238 10.72 -2.31 11.07
CA ARG A 238 11.93 -2.10 10.26
C ARG A 238 11.80 -0.87 9.37
N GLU A 239 10.66 -0.65 8.73
CA GLU A 239 10.40 0.57 7.94
C GLU A 239 10.42 1.83 8.81
N ALA A 240 9.78 1.79 9.99
CA ALA A 240 9.80 2.91 10.93
C ALA A 240 11.21 3.25 11.40
N VAL A 241 12.04 2.23 11.66
CA VAL A 241 13.46 2.40 12.01
C VAL A 241 14.24 2.97 10.82
N SER A 242 14.04 2.48 9.60
CA SER A 242 14.70 3.01 8.39
C SER A 242 14.33 4.47 8.13
N LEU A 243 13.05 4.83 8.24
CA LEU A 243 12.61 6.22 8.11
C LEU A 243 13.18 7.11 9.20
N GLN A 244 13.27 6.62 10.44
CA GLN A 244 13.88 7.36 11.54
C GLN A 244 15.39 7.58 11.32
N ILE A 245 16.10 6.57 10.80
CA ILE A 245 17.53 6.69 10.45
C ILE A 245 17.73 7.73 9.33
N LEU A 246 16.93 7.67 8.27
CA LEU A 246 16.98 8.64 7.17
C LEU A 246 16.68 10.05 7.67
N GLN A 247 15.65 10.20 8.50
CA GLN A 247 15.30 11.49 9.11
C GLN A 247 16.47 12.05 9.94
N ASN A 248 17.05 11.24 10.82
CA ASN A 248 18.19 11.64 11.64
C ASN A 248 19.39 12.02 10.77
N SER A 249 19.62 11.29 9.66
CA SER A 249 20.70 11.59 8.72
C SER A 249 20.52 12.95 8.03
N TYR A 250 19.31 13.25 7.57
CA TYR A 250 18.99 14.57 7.00
C TYR A 250 19.14 15.69 8.05
N GLU A 251 18.58 15.51 9.24
CA GLU A 251 18.65 16.51 10.31
C GLU A 251 20.09 16.82 10.71
N GLN A 252 20.93 15.80 10.83
CA GLN A 252 22.35 15.97 11.12
C GLN A 252 23.07 16.73 9.99
N ARG A 253 22.82 16.37 8.72
CA ARG A 253 23.42 17.08 7.57
C ARG A 253 22.99 18.55 7.50
N VAL A 254 21.72 18.84 7.77
CA VAL A 254 21.20 20.21 7.84
C VAL A 254 21.94 20.99 8.93
N GLN A 255 22.07 20.43 10.13
CA GLN A 255 22.79 21.07 11.24
C GLN A 255 24.28 21.31 10.91
N ASP A 256 24.96 20.31 10.35
CA ASP A 256 26.38 20.41 9.97
C ASP A 256 26.62 21.49 8.92
N LEU A 257 25.76 21.57 7.89
CA LEU A 257 25.86 22.57 6.83
C LEU A 257 25.47 23.97 7.33
N GLN A 258 24.49 24.07 8.24
CA GLN A 258 24.10 25.33 8.85
C GLN A 258 25.29 25.99 9.58
N GLY A 259 26.09 25.19 10.30
CA GLY A 259 27.30 25.66 10.97
C GLY A 259 28.45 26.06 10.04
N ARG A 260 28.36 25.73 8.74
CA ARG A 260 29.39 26.02 7.72
C ARG A 260 29.03 27.18 6.79
N LEU A 261 27.86 27.80 6.97
CA LEU A 261 27.43 28.93 6.17
C LEU A 261 28.41 30.09 6.32
N SER A 262 28.91 30.61 5.19
CA SER A 262 29.90 31.68 5.18
C SER A 262 29.57 32.72 4.11
N SER A 263 29.51 33.99 4.52
CA SER A 263 29.27 35.13 3.62
C SER A 263 30.34 35.30 2.54
N LEU A 264 31.46 34.58 2.63
CA LEU A 264 32.53 34.57 1.63
C LEU A 264 32.42 33.42 0.62
N ASN A 265 31.56 32.43 0.88
CA ASN A 265 31.45 31.23 0.05
C ASN A 265 30.01 30.93 -0.35
N ALA A 266 29.65 31.24 -1.60
CA ALA A 266 28.32 30.95 -2.14
C ALA A 266 27.98 29.45 -2.16
N GLU A 267 28.98 28.57 -2.35
CA GLU A 267 28.75 27.11 -2.41
C GLU A 267 28.23 26.59 -1.06
N SER A 268 28.66 27.19 0.07
CA SER A 268 28.15 26.83 1.40
C SER A 268 26.63 27.03 1.54
N TYR A 269 26.10 28.14 1.02
CA TYR A 269 24.67 28.42 1.02
C TYR A 269 23.92 27.54 0.02
N LEU A 270 24.48 27.31 -1.18
CA LEU A 270 23.83 26.49 -2.20
C LEU A 270 23.74 25.02 -1.78
N ASP A 271 24.78 24.49 -1.14
CA ASP A 271 24.77 23.12 -0.63
C ASP A 271 23.77 22.96 0.52
N PHE A 272 23.70 23.93 1.43
CA PHE A 272 22.67 23.96 2.48
C PHE A 272 21.26 24.00 1.88
N CYS A 273 21.03 24.88 0.91
CA CYS A 273 19.73 25.00 0.26
C CYS A 273 19.34 23.68 -0.43
N ARG A 274 20.26 23.05 -1.17
CA ARG A 274 20.02 21.76 -1.84
C ARG A 274 19.61 20.68 -0.85
N VAL A 275 20.34 20.53 0.26
CA VAL A 275 20.03 19.49 1.26
C VAL A 275 18.68 19.76 1.94
N CYS A 276 18.34 21.02 2.22
CA CYS A 276 17.03 21.36 2.76
C CYS A 276 15.90 21.12 1.75
N HIS A 277 16.13 21.43 0.48
CA HIS A 277 15.20 21.16 -0.61
C HIS A 277 14.95 19.66 -0.74
N ASP A 278 16.01 18.85 -0.87
CA ASP A 278 15.92 17.39 -0.98
C ASP A 278 15.20 16.79 0.23
N TYR A 279 15.50 17.28 1.45
CA TYR A 279 14.83 16.83 2.66
C TYR A 279 13.33 17.18 2.65
N ALA A 280 12.96 18.38 2.21
CA ALA A 280 11.56 18.78 2.08
C ALA A 280 10.80 17.94 1.04
N GLU A 281 11.42 17.67 -0.12
CA GLU A 281 10.79 16.89 -1.20
C GLU A 281 10.71 15.39 -0.90
N SER A 282 11.56 14.87 0.00
CA SER A 282 11.50 13.47 0.43
C SER A 282 10.16 13.07 1.07
N GLY A 283 9.39 14.04 1.59
CA GLY A 283 8.15 13.80 2.33
C GLY A 283 8.34 13.14 3.71
N ILE A 284 9.60 12.95 4.14
CA ILE A 284 9.99 12.49 5.48
C ILE A 284 9.61 13.54 6.55
N PRO A 285 9.99 14.83 6.43
CA PRO A 285 9.60 15.83 7.43
C PRO A 285 8.12 16.18 7.28
N LYS A 286 7.41 16.28 8.42
CA LYS A 286 5.97 16.57 8.46
C LYS A 286 5.63 17.61 9.53
N GLY A 287 4.50 18.30 9.33
CA GLY A 287 3.98 19.31 10.26
C GLY A 287 5.02 20.39 10.59
N MET A 288 5.18 20.70 11.87
CA MET A 288 6.10 21.73 12.35
C MET A 288 7.56 21.55 11.88
N ARG A 289 8.03 20.30 11.66
CA ARG A 289 9.39 20.07 11.16
C ARG A 289 9.56 20.56 9.73
N LEU A 290 8.57 20.29 8.88
CA LEU A 290 8.59 20.74 7.48
C LEU A 290 8.48 22.26 7.39
N GLU A 291 7.62 22.87 8.20
CA GLU A 291 7.50 24.32 8.28
C GLU A 291 8.81 24.99 8.70
N ARG A 292 9.48 24.44 9.73
CA ARG A 292 10.80 24.91 10.17
C ARG A 292 11.85 24.78 9.07
N LEU A 293 11.83 23.68 8.33
CA LEU A 293 12.76 23.44 7.23
C LEU A 293 12.57 24.46 6.10
N TYR A 294 11.33 24.78 5.74
CA TYR A 294 11.02 25.84 4.77
C TYR A 294 11.49 27.21 5.24
N GLU A 295 11.34 27.52 6.53
CA GLU A 295 11.84 28.77 7.10
C GLU A 295 13.36 28.88 7.02
N GLN A 296 14.07 27.81 7.39
CA GLN A 296 15.54 27.74 7.29
C GLN A 296 16.02 27.87 5.84
N LEU A 297 15.36 27.18 4.90
CA LEU A 297 15.67 27.27 3.47
C LEU A 297 15.45 28.70 2.97
N ARG A 298 14.35 29.35 3.37
CA ARG A 298 14.05 30.74 3.01
C ARG A 298 15.14 31.70 3.49
N GLU A 299 15.51 31.58 4.76
CA GLU A 299 16.51 32.45 5.39
C GLU A 299 17.87 32.29 4.71
N ALA A 300 18.30 31.06 4.49
CA ALA A 300 19.55 30.76 3.81
C ALA A 300 19.55 31.27 2.35
N ALA A 301 18.47 31.04 1.60
CA ALA A 301 18.37 31.50 0.22
C ALA A 301 18.32 33.04 0.12
N SER A 302 17.56 33.71 1.00
CA SER A 302 17.49 35.18 1.06
C SER A 302 18.86 35.78 1.41
N THR A 303 19.52 35.22 2.41
CA THR A 303 20.86 35.67 2.86
C THR A 303 21.91 35.41 1.79
N GLY A 304 21.89 34.23 1.17
CA GLY A 304 22.75 33.87 0.05
C GLY A 304 22.57 34.82 -1.14
N HIS A 305 21.32 35.16 -1.49
CA HIS A 305 21.05 36.15 -2.54
C HIS A 305 21.56 37.55 -2.20
N ALA A 306 21.46 37.96 -0.93
CA ALA A 306 21.97 39.25 -0.49
C ALA A 306 23.51 39.35 -0.62
N TYR A 307 24.23 38.28 -0.27
CA TYR A 307 25.68 38.22 -0.42
C TYR A 307 26.14 37.98 -1.86
N PHE A 308 25.38 37.21 -2.64
CA PHE A 308 25.76 36.76 -3.98
C PHE A 308 24.64 37.01 -5.00
N PRO A 309 24.27 38.27 -5.26
CA PRO A 309 23.11 38.62 -6.10
C PRO A 309 23.24 38.24 -7.57
N ALA A 310 24.43 37.83 -8.02
CA ALA A 310 24.68 37.34 -9.37
C ALA A 310 24.29 35.86 -9.58
N LEU A 311 23.92 35.14 -8.52
CA LEU A 311 23.56 33.73 -8.57
C LEU A 311 22.04 33.55 -8.53
N SER A 312 21.45 33.32 -9.70
CA SER A 312 20.00 33.09 -9.86
C SER A 312 19.44 31.93 -9.03
N GLN A 313 20.29 30.98 -8.64
CA GLN A 313 19.91 29.77 -7.90
C GLN A 313 19.21 30.13 -6.58
N PHE A 314 19.64 31.17 -5.88
CA PHE A 314 18.99 31.57 -4.63
C PHE A 314 17.55 32.06 -4.82
N LEU A 315 17.28 32.78 -5.92
CA LEU A 315 15.92 33.18 -6.25
C LEU A 315 15.06 31.97 -6.63
N ASP A 316 15.66 30.94 -7.22
CA ASP A 316 14.96 29.69 -7.53
C ASP A 316 14.52 28.96 -6.24
N GLU A 317 15.42 28.87 -5.26
CA GLU A 317 15.09 28.28 -3.96
C GLU A 317 14.03 29.09 -3.20
N LEU A 318 14.08 30.43 -3.27
CA LEU A 318 13.04 31.29 -2.70
C LEU A 318 11.68 31.04 -3.35
N MET A 319 11.66 30.92 -4.67
CA MET A 319 10.42 30.63 -5.40
C MET A 319 9.84 29.27 -5.00
N PHE A 320 10.68 28.24 -4.88
CA PHE A 320 10.27 26.93 -4.39
C PHE A 320 9.60 27.04 -3.01
N VAL A 321 10.23 27.71 -2.05
CA VAL A 321 9.67 27.91 -0.72
C VAL A 321 8.33 28.65 -0.79
N TYR A 322 8.23 29.73 -1.55
CA TYR A 322 7.00 30.52 -1.63
C TYR A 322 5.83 29.72 -2.23
N LEU A 323 6.08 28.92 -3.27
CA LEU A 323 5.07 28.02 -3.83
C LEU A 323 4.63 26.96 -2.81
N LYS A 324 5.57 26.31 -2.12
CA LYS A 324 5.25 25.25 -1.14
C LYS A 324 4.53 25.78 0.11
N THR A 325 4.72 27.06 0.44
CA THR A 325 4.10 27.71 1.60
C THR A 325 2.85 28.53 1.25
N GLY A 326 2.36 28.47 0.00
CA GLY A 326 1.16 29.17 -0.44
C GLY A 326 1.30 30.69 -0.48
N LYS A 327 2.53 31.21 -0.64
CA LYS A 327 2.84 32.64 -0.71
C LYS A 327 2.91 33.08 -2.18
N ASP A 328 1.80 32.96 -2.89
CA ASP A 328 1.75 33.07 -4.36
C ASP A 328 2.22 34.43 -4.89
N GLU A 329 1.89 35.53 -4.20
CA GLU A 329 2.33 36.87 -4.59
C GLU A 329 3.86 37.00 -4.56
N LEU A 330 4.49 36.48 -3.51
CA LEU A 330 5.96 36.48 -3.36
C LEU A 330 6.63 35.54 -4.35
N ALA A 331 6.01 34.40 -4.67
CA ALA A 331 6.48 33.50 -5.72
C ALA A 331 6.47 34.22 -7.09
N GLN A 332 5.37 34.90 -7.42
CA GLN A 332 5.23 35.66 -8.66
C GLN A 332 6.26 36.79 -8.76
N GLU A 333 6.40 37.58 -7.70
CA GLU A 333 7.37 38.69 -7.64
C GLU A 333 8.80 38.16 -7.82
N THR A 334 9.13 37.05 -7.16
CA THR A 334 10.44 36.40 -7.25
C THR A 334 10.71 35.92 -8.68
N ALA A 335 9.75 35.26 -9.34
CA ALA A 335 9.88 34.80 -10.71
C ALA A 335 10.06 35.98 -11.70
N LYS A 336 9.27 37.05 -11.55
CA LYS A 336 9.43 38.29 -12.34
C LYS A 336 10.81 38.92 -12.11
N ARG A 337 11.29 38.93 -10.87
CA ARG A 337 12.62 39.42 -10.50
C ARG A 337 13.73 38.59 -11.14
N MET A 338 13.60 37.27 -11.20
CA MET A 338 14.56 36.39 -11.88
C MET A 338 14.70 36.78 -13.36
N VAL A 339 13.59 36.95 -14.08
CA VAL A 339 13.62 37.37 -15.50
C VAL A 339 14.27 38.74 -15.67
N LYS A 340 13.95 39.69 -14.79
CA LYS A 340 14.52 41.05 -14.83
C LYS A 340 16.03 41.06 -14.57
N GLN A 341 16.51 40.27 -13.61
CA GLN A 341 17.92 40.24 -13.23
C GLN A 341 18.77 39.35 -14.15
N PHE A 342 18.18 38.28 -14.69
CA PHE A 342 18.88 37.29 -15.51
C PHE A 342 18.20 37.08 -16.87
N PRO A 343 18.03 38.14 -17.69
CA PRO A 343 17.21 38.08 -18.91
C PRO A 343 17.78 37.15 -20.00
N LYS A 344 19.04 36.72 -19.90
CA LYS A 344 19.69 35.80 -20.84
C LYS A 344 19.68 34.34 -20.39
N GLN A 345 19.12 34.03 -19.22
CA GLN A 345 19.06 32.67 -18.69
C GLN A 345 17.68 32.04 -18.95
N ALA A 346 17.65 30.89 -19.63
CA ALA A 346 16.40 30.17 -19.92
C ALA A 346 15.61 29.86 -18.64
N ARG A 347 16.32 29.41 -17.59
CA ARG A 347 15.74 28.98 -16.31
C ARG A 347 14.83 30.05 -15.68
N SER A 348 15.19 31.33 -15.78
CA SER A 348 14.39 32.43 -15.22
C SER A 348 13.02 32.55 -15.85
N TYR A 349 12.92 32.39 -17.18
CA TYR A 349 11.61 32.41 -17.87
C TYR A 349 10.85 31.12 -17.64
N VAL A 350 11.53 29.98 -17.63
CA VAL A 350 10.90 28.68 -17.36
C VAL A 350 10.18 28.72 -16.01
N ARG A 351 10.84 29.23 -14.96
CA ARG A 351 10.19 29.40 -13.65
C ARG A 351 8.95 30.29 -13.72
N LEU A 352 9.02 31.43 -14.40
CA LEU A 352 7.86 32.31 -14.56
C LEU A 352 6.71 31.64 -15.36
N LEU A 353 7.04 30.83 -16.36
CA LEU A 353 6.06 30.04 -17.11
C LEU A 353 5.44 28.94 -16.23
N GLU A 354 6.25 28.22 -15.46
CA GLU A 354 5.78 27.22 -14.49
C GLU A 354 4.81 27.84 -13.48
N TYR A 355 5.15 29.03 -12.96
CA TYR A 355 4.25 29.77 -12.06
C TYR A 355 2.88 30.02 -12.71
N TYR A 356 2.85 30.68 -13.87
CA TYR A 356 1.58 31.03 -14.52
C TYR A 356 0.78 29.81 -14.97
N PHE A 357 1.47 28.72 -15.33
CA PHE A 357 0.81 27.46 -15.63
C PHE A 357 0.14 26.88 -14.37
N HIS A 358 0.83 26.88 -13.24
CA HIS A 358 0.27 26.39 -11.97
C HIS A 358 -0.81 27.29 -11.39
N SER A 359 -0.73 28.62 -11.57
CA SER A 359 -1.76 29.56 -11.11
C SER A 359 -2.98 29.64 -12.04
N GLY A 360 -2.92 29.03 -13.22
CA GLY A 360 -4.00 29.07 -14.22
C GLY A 360 -4.10 30.39 -15.00
N GLU A 361 -3.10 31.27 -14.88
CA GLU A 361 -3.02 32.55 -15.60
C GLU A 361 -2.50 32.38 -17.04
N PHE A 362 -3.16 31.53 -17.82
CA PHE A 362 -2.70 31.13 -19.16
C PHE A 362 -2.53 32.31 -20.14
N LEU A 363 -3.28 33.41 -19.94
CA LEU A 363 -3.19 34.63 -20.76
C LEU A 363 -1.79 35.26 -20.73
N GLN A 364 -1.00 35.02 -19.68
CA GLN A 364 0.35 35.57 -19.56
C GLN A 364 1.40 34.74 -20.32
N LEU A 365 1.12 33.46 -20.62
CA LEU A 365 2.11 32.52 -21.13
C LEU A 365 2.69 32.90 -22.51
N PRO A 366 1.89 33.33 -23.52
CA PRO A 366 2.43 33.70 -24.84
C PRO A 366 3.45 34.84 -24.77
N ASP A 367 3.18 35.87 -23.97
CA ASP A 367 4.07 37.02 -23.81
C ASP A 367 5.41 36.63 -23.18
N ILE A 368 5.38 35.78 -22.15
CA ILE A 368 6.59 35.29 -21.50
C ILE A 368 7.38 34.36 -22.44
N TYR A 369 6.68 33.52 -23.21
CA TYR A 369 7.31 32.65 -24.20
C TYR A 369 8.05 33.44 -25.29
N ARG A 370 7.40 34.46 -25.88
CA ARG A 370 8.03 35.33 -26.87
C ARG A 370 9.27 36.03 -26.31
N LYS A 371 9.22 36.50 -25.05
CA LYS A 371 10.38 37.10 -24.37
C LYS A 371 11.51 36.09 -24.14
N LEU A 372 11.20 34.85 -23.78
CA LEU A 372 12.20 33.77 -23.64
C LEU A 372 12.93 33.55 -24.97
N ILE A 373 12.19 33.36 -26.06
CA ILE A 373 12.77 33.13 -27.39
C ILE A 373 13.63 34.32 -27.83
N HIS A 374 13.13 35.55 -27.64
CA HIS A 374 13.83 36.77 -28.02
C HIS A 374 15.14 36.96 -27.23
N ASN A 375 15.10 36.81 -25.90
CA ASN A 375 16.23 37.17 -25.05
C ASN A 375 17.27 36.06 -24.84
N VAL A 376 16.86 34.79 -24.96
CA VAL A 376 17.74 33.62 -24.71
C VAL A 376 18.14 32.94 -26.01
N GLY A 377 17.27 32.94 -27.02
CA GLY A 377 17.43 32.23 -28.28
C GLY A 377 17.09 30.74 -28.17
N SER A 378 16.41 30.21 -29.19
CA SER A 378 15.87 28.83 -29.18
C SER A 378 16.94 27.75 -28.98
N SER A 379 18.18 27.98 -29.41
CA SER A 379 19.29 27.03 -29.29
C SER A 379 19.84 26.86 -27.87
N ARG A 380 19.50 27.79 -26.95
CA ARG A 380 19.95 27.77 -25.55
C ARG A 380 18.87 27.32 -24.57
N ILE A 381 17.70 26.96 -25.08
CA ILE A 381 16.60 26.41 -24.29
C ILE A 381 16.84 24.91 -24.11
N PRO A 382 16.80 24.37 -22.88
CA PRO A 382 17.00 22.94 -22.67
C PRO A 382 15.95 22.12 -23.44
N PRO A 383 16.35 21.03 -24.14
CA PRO A 383 15.43 20.24 -24.96
C PRO A 383 14.21 19.70 -24.20
N SER A 384 14.35 19.45 -22.90
CA SER A 384 13.28 19.00 -22.02
C SER A 384 12.08 19.94 -21.96
N PHE A 385 12.27 21.23 -22.26
CA PHE A 385 11.18 22.21 -22.26
C PHE A 385 10.52 22.37 -23.63
N LEU A 386 11.09 21.82 -24.71
CA LEU A 386 10.56 21.99 -26.06
C LEU A 386 9.11 21.50 -26.22
N PRO A 387 8.68 20.34 -25.69
CA PRO A 387 7.29 19.90 -25.83
C PRO A 387 6.28 20.88 -25.22
N PHE A 388 6.58 21.42 -24.04
CA PHE A 388 5.76 22.43 -23.37
C PHE A 388 5.69 23.72 -24.19
N LEU A 389 6.83 24.16 -24.72
CA LEU A 389 6.90 25.37 -25.54
C LEU A 389 6.20 25.22 -26.89
N GLN A 390 6.24 24.02 -27.49
CA GLN A 390 5.48 23.70 -28.71
C GLN A 390 3.98 23.70 -28.46
N MET A 391 3.52 23.28 -27.28
CA MET A 391 2.11 23.37 -26.89
C MET A 391 1.68 24.84 -26.80
N LEU A 392 2.49 25.70 -26.15
CA LEU A 392 2.20 27.13 -26.05
C LEU A 392 2.18 27.83 -27.42
N ALA A 393 3.08 27.45 -28.33
CA ALA A 393 3.11 28.00 -29.69
C ALA A 393 1.87 27.63 -30.53
N LYS A 394 1.11 26.60 -30.14
CA LYS A 394 -0.17 26.20 -30.80
C LYS A 394 -1.40 26.86 -30.18
N MET A 395 -1.23 27.56 -29.06
CA MET A 395 -2.30 28.34 -28.41
C MET A 395 -2.38 29.78 -28.97
N GLU A 396 -1.40 30.18 -29.77
CA GLU A 396 -1.46 31.33 -30.68
C GLU A 396 -2.22 30.96 -31.97
#